data_AF-A0A167WLD5-F1
#
_entry.id   AF-A0A167WLD5-F1
#
_cell.length_a   1.000
_cell.length_b   1.000
_cell.length_c   1.000
_cell.angle_alpha   90.00
_cell.angle_beta   90.00
_cell.angle_gamma   90.00
#
_symmetry.space_group_name_H-M   'P 1'
#
loop_
_entity.id
_entity.type
_entity.pdbx_description
1 polymer ?
#
loop_
_entity_poly.entity_id
_entity_poly.type
_entity_poly.pdbx_seq_one_letter_code
_entity_poly.pdbx_strand_id
1 'polypeptide(L)'
;MKTLSIGIGCRLHSSAEQIEAAVRAALGSHAFDEISAIASVDTKAHEAGLLEFCARHALPLKLFSRAQIAAISVSDPSAATREHLGIDGVCEPCALLAAAAESDAGSAVRAAYASALASVASGASGTSVASAAAVASVASVASVASVALAASTVPAASVASITPNPPNARLLVRKTIHGGVTVAIASITAQPAREQTNNAHQEQDLS
;
A
#
# COMPACT_ATOMS: atom_id res chain seq x y z
N MET A 1 -11.08 -2.21 -9.31
CA MET A 1 -10.46 -2.60 -8.02
C MET A 1 -9.35 -1.60 -7.74
N LYS A 2 -9.20 -1.13 -6.49
CA LYS A 2 -8.10 -0.23 -6.11
C LYS A 2 -6.84 -1.05 -5.87
N THR A 3 -5.83 -0.91 -6.72
CA THR A 3 -4.61 -1.73 -6.68
C THR A 3 -3.33 -0.88 -6.73
N LEU A 4 -3.44 0.41 -7.02
CA LEU A 4 -2.29 1.29 -7.23
C LEU A 4 -1.93 2.01 -5.94
N SER A 5 -0.70 1.82 -5.48
CA SER A 5 -0.10 2.61 -4.41
C SER A 5 0.83 3.66 -5.01
N ILE A 6 0.62 4.92 -4.65
CA ILE A 6 1.34 6.06 -5.23
C ILE A 6 2.30 6.61 -4.19
N GLY A 7 3.60 6.55 -4.47
CA GLY A 7 4.61 7.20 -3.65
C GLY A 7 4.91 8.60 -4.16
N ILE A 8 4.92 9.58 -3.25
CA ILE A 8 5.10 11.00 -3.57
C ILE A 8 6.26 11.58 -2.76
N GLY A 9 7.18 12.24 -3.45
CA GLY A 9 8.15 13.15 -2.85
C GLY A 9 7.98 14.55 -3.44
N CYS A 10 7.88 15.58 -2.60
CA CYS A 10 7.68 16.96 -3.03
C CYS A 10 8.54 17.93 -2.23
N ARG A 11 8.72 19.15 -2.75
CA ARG A 11 9.33 20.26 -1.98
C ARG A 11 8.37 20.75 -0.90
N LEU A 12 8.87 21.58 0.02
CA LEU A 12 8.00 22.26 0.97
C LEU A 12 7.08 23.23 0.22
N HIS A 13 5.80 23.32 0.64
CA HIS A 13 4.79 24.19 0.06
C HIS A 13 4.35 23.84 -1.37
N SER A 14 4.61 22.62 -1.86
CA SER A 14 3.97 22.15 -3.10
C SER A 14 2.45 22.14 -2.92
N SER A 15 1.72 22.78 -3.84
CA SER A 15 0.26 22.87 -3.76
C SER A 15 -0.42 21.54 -4.12
N ALA A 16 -1.68 21.39 -3.70
CA ALA A 16 -2.48 20.22 -4.05
C ALA A 16 -2.64 20.05 -5.57
N GLU A 17 -2.73 21.16 -6.32
CA GLU A 17 -2.82 21.16 -7.79
C GLU A 17 -1.53 20.66 -8.44
N GLN A 18 -0.37 21.08 -7.91
CA GLN A 18 0.93 20.61 -8.42
C GLN A 18 1.09 19.12 -8.19
N ILE A 19 0.66 18.64 -7.01
CA ILE A 19 0.67 17.21 -6.68
C ILE A 19 -0.31 16.46 -7.59
N GLU A 20 -1.52 16.96 -7.78
CA GLU A 20 -2.52 16.34 -8.65
C GLU A 20 -2.04 16.24 -10.10
N ALA A 21 -1.46 17.32 -10.64
CA ALA A 21 -0.89 17.32 -11.99
C ALA A 21 0.22 16.28 -12.13
N ALA A 22 1.10 16.16 -11.14
CA ALA A 22 2.16 15.16 -11.14
C ALA A 22 1.62 13.72 -11.05
N VAL A 23 0.61 13.48 -10.20
CA VAL A 23 -0.04 12.16 -10.08
C VAL A 23 -0.78 11.81 -11.37
N ARG A 24 -1.52 12.76 -11.97
CA ARG A 24 -2.20 12.58 -13.25
C ARG A 24 -1.21 12.24 -14.37
N ALA A 25 -0.10 12.96 -14.44
CA ALA A 25 0.94 12.71 -15.43
C ALA A 25 1.56 11.31 -15.26
N ALA A 26 1.78 10.87 -14.01
CA ALA A 26 2.33 9.53 -13.74
C ALA A 26 1.34 8.40 -13.99
N LEU A 27 0.04 8.60 -13.73
CA LEU A 27 -1.00 7.61 -13.98
C LEU A 27 -1.19 7.29 -15.47
N GLY A 28 -0.95 8.26 -16.35
CA GLY A 28 -1.18 8.09 -17.79
C GLY A 28 -2.64 7.71 -18.07
N SER A 29 -2.88 6.50 -18.56
CA SER A 29 -4.21 5.98 -18.85
C SER A 29 -4.97 5.42 -17.63
N HIS A 30 -4.31 5.24 -16.49
CA HIS A 30 -4.96 4.75 -15.28
C HIS A 30 -5.89 5.81 -14.66
N ALA A 31 -7.01 5.35 -14.12
CA ALA A 31 -7.98 6.21 -13.43
C ALA A 31 -7.55 6.47 -11.98
N PHE A 32 -7.95 7.61 -11.43
CA PHE A 32 -7.74 7.92 -10.00
C PHE A 32 -8.42 6.90 -9.08
N ASP A 33 -9.55 6.34 -9.51
CA ASP A 33 -10.29 5.31 -8.76
C ASP A 33 -9.56 3.98 -8.64
N GLU A 34 -8.45 3.79 -9.37
CA GLU A 34 -7.55 2.64 -9.20
C GLU A 34 -6.57 2.84 -8.04
N ILE A 35 -6.43 4.05 -7.50
CA ILE A 35 -5.54 4.36 -6.39
C ILE A 35 -6.11 3.83 -5.08
N SER A 36 -5.33 2.98 -4.39
CA SER A 36 -5.63 2.50 -3.04
C SER A 36 -5.11 3.43 -1.96
N ALA A 37 -3.90 3.99 -2.13
CA ALA A 37 -3.26 4.83 -1.13
C ALA A 37 -2.21 5.78 -1.73
N ILE A 38 -2.01 6.90 -1.04
CA ILE A 38 -0.87 7.79 -1.22
C ILE A 38 0.16 7.50 -0.13
N ALA A 39 1.44 7.57 -0.46
CA ALA A 39 2.54 7.23 0.43
C ALA A 39 3.65 8.29 0.38
N SER A 40 4.18 8.67 1.54
CA SER A 40 5.32 9.60 1.62
C SER A 40 6.17 9.36 2.86
N VAL A 41 7.23 10.15 3.00
CA VAL A 41 8.09 10.17 4.20
C VAL A 41 7.37 10.90 5.35
N ASP A 42 7.56 10.41 6.57
CA ASP A 42 6.94 10.92 7.80
C ASP A 42 7.15 12.43 8.04
N THR A 43 8.26 13.00 7.61
CA THR A 43 8.50 14.45 7.67
C THR A 43 7.50 15.28 6.84
N LYS A 44 6.73 14.64 5.94
CA LYS A 44 5.62 15.26 5.19
C LYS A 44 4.24 15.07 5.82
N ALA A 45 4.15 14.58 7.05
CA ALA A 45 2.87 14.37 7.73
C ALA A 45 1.96 15.61 7.80
N HIS A 46 2.56 16.80 7.83
CA HIS A 46 1.86 18.08 7.94
C HIS A 46 2.00 18.95 6.69
N GLU A 47 2.41 18.37 5.55
CA GLU A 47 2.51 19.10 4.29
C GLU A 47 1.10 19.42 3.76
N ALA A 48 0.71 20.69 3.83
CA ALA A 48 -0.66 21.13 3.55
C ALA A 48 -1.17 20.67 2.17
N GLY A 49 -0.37 20.85 1.11
CA GLY A 49 -0.78 20.44 -0.23
C GLY A 49 -0.95 18.93 -0.38
N LEU A 50 -0.17 18.12 0.35
CA LEU A 50 -0.31 16.67 0.32
C LEU A 50 -1.59 16.22 1.04
N LEU A 51 -1.85 16.79 2.22
CA LEU A 51 -3.07 16.51 2.99
C LEU A 51 -4.32 16.95 2.22
N GLU A 52 -4.28 18.14 1.64
CA GLU A 52 -5.38 18.67 0.84
C GLU A 52 -5.63 17.81 -0.41
N PHE A 53 -4.58 17.42 -1.14
CA PHE A 53 -4.71 16.49 -2.27
C PHE A 53 -5.39 15.18 -1.84
N CYS A 54 -4.91 14.57 -0.75
CA CYS A 54 -5.50 13.33 -0.25
C CYS A 54 -6.98 13.53 0.12
N ALA A 55 -7.33 14.64 0.78
CA ALA A 55 -8.70 14.99 1.17
C ALA A 55 -9.63 15.14 -0.03
N ARG A 56 -9.20 15.86 -1.08
CA ARG A 56 -9.98 16.06 -2.31
C ARG A 56 -10.36 14.75 -2.99
N HIS A 57 -9.46 13.77 -2.96
CA HIS A 57 -9.62 12.47 -3.63
C HIS A 57 -10.06 11.33 -2.70
N ALA A 58 -10.30 11.63 -1.42
CA ALA A 58 -10.61 10.64 -0.38
C ALA A 58 -9.61 9.47 -0.33
N LEU A 59 -8.32 9.77 -0.46
CA LEU A 59 -7.24 8.76 -0.52
C LEU A 59 -6.47 8.70 0.80
N PRO A 60 -6.31 7.52 1.44
CA PRO A 60 -5.54 7.43 2.67
C PRO A 60 -4.08 7.83 2.41
N LEU A 61 -3.49 8.61 3.32
CA LEU A 61 -2.08 8.94 3.33
C LEU A 61 -1.33 8.01 4.29
N LYS A 62 -0.37 7.26 3.77
CA LYS A 62 0.55 6.42 4.52
C LYS A 62 1.90 7.10 4.66
N LEU A 63 2.43 7.09 5.88
CA LEU A 63 3.72 7.68 6.20
C LEU A 63 4.72 6.63 6.64
N PHE A 64 5.92 6.73 6.07
CA PHE A 64 7.04 5.85 6.38
C PHE A 64 8.21 6.64 6.94
N SER A 65 8.83 6.09 7.96
CA SER A 65 10.07 6.62 8.52
C SER A 65 11.23 6.48 7.55
N ARG A 66 12.26 7.32 7.73
CA ARG A 66 13.50 7.21 6.96
C ARG A 66 14.16 5.83 7.06
N ALA A 67 14.06 5.17 8.22
CA ALA A 67 14.61 3.83 8.41
C ALA A 67 13.87 2.78 7.57
N GLN A 68 12.54 2.85 7.52
CA GLN A 68 11.72 1.99 6.64
C GLN A 68 12.07 2.21 5.17
N ILE A 69 12.22 3.48 4.77
CA ILE A 69 12.52 3.84 3.39
C ILE A 69 13.94 3.38 2.99
N ALA A 70 14.93 3.59 3.86
CA ALA A 70 16.32 3.20 3.61
C ALA A 70 16.51 1.68 3.49
N ALA A 71 15.61 0.89 4.05
CA ALA A 71 15.63 -0.56 3.91
C ALA A 71 15.25 -1.03 2.50
N ILE A 72 14.65 -0.18 1.67
CA ILE A 72 14.23 -0.51 0.30
C ILE A 72 15.28 -0.04 -0.72
N SER A 73 15.71 -0.97 -1.57
CA SER A 73 16.66 -0.65 -2.65
C SER A 73 15.96 0.08 -3.78
N VAL A 74 16.53 1.20 -4.21
CA VAL A 74 16.10 1.96 -5.40
C VAL A 74 17.14 1.87 -6.49
N SER A 75 16.72 1.81 -7.76
CA SER A 75 17.67 1.73 -8.87
C SER A 75 18.18 3.11 -9.32
N ASP A 76 17.45 4.19 -9.00
CA ASP A 76 17.78 5.55 -9.41
C ASP A 76 17.79 6.52 -8.21
N PRO A 77 18.94 6.59 -7.49
CA PRO A 77 19.02 7.35 -6.26
C PRO A 77 18.96 8.87 -6.51
N SER A 78 18.36 9.59 -5.57
CA SER A 78 18.13 11.03 -5.61
C SER A 78 19.18 11.79 -4.79
N ALA A 79 19.99 12.62 -5.46
CA ALA A 79 20.98 13.48 -4.80
C ALA A 79 20.32 14.42 -3.76
N ALA A 80 19.20 15.05 -4.12
CA ALA A 80 18.47 15.93 -3.22
C ALA A 80 17.97 15.19 -1.97
N THR A 81 17.54 13.94 -2.10
CA THR A 81 17.05 13.16 -0.96
C THR A 81 18.19 12.70 -0.06
N ARG A 82 19.34 12.33 -0.64
CA ARG A 82 20.55 12.02 0.13
C ARG A 82 21.01 13.21 0.96
N GLU A 83 21.06 14.39 0.37
CA GLU A 83 21.48 15.61 1.04
C GLU A 83 20.56 16.00 2.19
N HIS A 84 19.24 15.98 1.97
CA HIS A 84 18.28 16.49 2.96
C HIS A 84 17.82 15.45 3.98
N LEU A 85 17.76 14.16 3.61
CA LEU A 85 17.16 13.11 4.43
C LEU A 85 18.12 11.95 4.74
N GLY A 86 19.25 11.83 4.03
CA GLY A 86 20.20 10.73 4.20
C GLY A 86 19.71 9.40 3.61
N ILE A 87 18.77 9.44 2.66
CA ILE A 87 18.18 8.25 2.01
C ILE A 87 18.22 8.41 0.49
N ASP A 88 18.27 7.30 -0.23
CA ASP A 88 18.45 7.29 -1.69
C ASP A 88 17.19 7.67 -2.48
N GLY A 89 16.01 7.75 -1.87
CA GLY A 89 14.80 8.15 -2.58
C GLY A 89 13.58 8.15 -1.66
N VAL A 90 12.46 8.68 -2.14
CA VAL A 90 11.18 8.71 -1.38
C VAL A 90 10.06 8.03 -2.17
N CYS A 91 9.76 8.49 -3.38
CA CYS A 91 8.57 8.04 -4.11
C CYS A 91 8.57 6.54 -4.41
N GLU A 92 9.61 5.98 -5.04
CA GLU A 92 9.69 4.54 -5.32
C GLU A 92 9.59 3.65 -4.07
N PRO A 93 10.39 3.85 -3.01
CA PRO A 93 10.35 2.97 -1.85
C PRO A 93 9.04 3.11 -1.06
N CYS A 94 8.48 4.32 -0.96
CA CYS A 94 7.17 4.53 -0.33
C CYS A 94 6.04 3.86 -1.13
N ALA A 95 6.08 3.88 -2.46
CA ALA A 95 5.10 3.20 -3.29
C ALA A 95 5.13 1.67 -3.04
N LEU A 96 6.33 1.09 -3.03
CA LEU A 96 6.53 -0.35 -2.79
C LEU A 96 6.09 -0.77 -1.39
N LEU A 97 6.47 -0.02 -0.35
CA LEU A 97 6.05 -0.30 1.02
C LEU A 97 4.53 -0.21 1.19
N ALA A 98 3.89 0.79 0.57
CA ALA A 98 2.44 0.95 0.62
C ALA A 98 1.69 -0.20 -0.05
N ALA A 99 2.19 -0.67 -1.21
CA ALA A 99 1.63 -1.82 -1.91
C ALA A 99 1.80 -3.12 -1.11
N ALA A 100 2.98 -3.33 -0.52
CA ALA A 100 3.23 -4.50 0.31
C ALA A 100 2.31 -4.56 1.54
N ALA A 101 2.12 -3.43 2.23
CA ALA A 101 1.26 -3.32 3.40
C ALA A 101 -0.23 -3.64 3.13
N GLU A 102 -0.72 -3.41 1.90
CA GLU A 102 -2.09 -3.81 1.51
C GLU A 102 -2.27 -5.33 1.45
N SER A 103 -1.21 -6.06 1.08
CA SER A 103 -1.25 -7.53 1.02
C SER A 103 -1.37 -8.15 2.41
N ASP A 104 -0.65 -7.58 3.38
CA ASP A 104 -0.62 -8.07 4.76
C ASP A 104 -1.93 -7.76 5.49
N ALA A 105 -2.50 -6.56 5.29
CA ALA A 105 -3.81 -6.20 5.81
C ALA A 105 -4.90 -7.13 5.25
N GLY A 106 -4.90 -7.39 3.94
CA GLY A 106 -5.84 -8.33 3.31
C GLY A 106 -5.67 -9.78 3.78
N SER A 107 -4.43 -10.21 4.04
CA SER A 107 -4.13 -11.54 4.60
C SER A 107 -4.63 -11.67 6.04
N ALA A 108 -4.36 -10.67 6.89
CA ALA A 108 -4.81 -10.65 8.28
C ALA A 108 -6.34 -10.62 8.39
N VAL A 109 -7.03 -9.81 7.56
CA VAL A 109 -8.50 -9.77 7.52
C VAL A 109 -9.08 -11.11 7.06
N ARG A 110 -8.49 -11.74 6.03
CA ARG A 110 -8.92 -13.09 5.59
C ARG A 110 -8.68 -14.16 6.66
N ALA A 111 -7.53 -14.12 7.34
CA ALA A 111 -7.21 -15.07 8.41
C ALA A 111 -8.13 -14.90 9.63
N ALA A 112 -8.42 -13.66 10.03
CA ALA A 112 -9.36 -13.34 11.09
C ALA A 112 -10.79 -13.80 10.73
N TYR A 113 -11.22 -13.55 9.49
CA TYR A 113 -12.52 -14.02 9.00
C TYR A 113 -12.61 -15.55 8.93
N ALA A 114 -11.59 -16.23 8.41
CA ALA A 114 -11.52 -17.69 8.37
C ALA A 114 -11.54 -18.31 9.78
N SER A 115 -10.84 -17.70 10.74
CA SER A 115 -10.84 -18.14 12.15
C SER A 115 -12.22 -17.94 12.80
N ALA A 116 -12.89 -16.82 12.49
CA ALA A 116 -14.26 -16.56 12.94
C ALA A 116 -15.28 -17.53 12.32
N LEU A 117 -15.07 -17.97 11.08
CA LEU A 117 -15.89 -19.01 10.44
C LEU A 117 -15.62 -20.41 11.01
N ALA A 118 -14.37 -20.73 11.35
CA ALA A 118 -14.03 -22.01 11.97
C ALA A 118 -14.61 -22.15 13.38
N SER A 119 -14.67 -21.07 14.16
CA SER A 119 -15.26 -21.08 15.50
C SER A 119 -16.79 -21.22 15.49
N VAL A 120 -17.49 -20.71 14.48
CA VAL A 120 -18.94 -20.99 14.31
C VAL A 120 -19.22 -22.40 13.82
N ALA A 121 -18.31 -23.02 13.06
CA ALA A 121 -18.44 -24.41 12.62
C ALA A 121 -18.17 -25.44 13.74
N SER A 122 -17.42 -25.06 14.78
CA SER A 122 -16.96 -25.98 15.82
C SER A 122 -17.85 -26.03 17.06
N GLY A 123 -19.14 -25.68 16.96
CA GLY A 123 -20.09 -25.57 18.08
C GLY A 123 -19.89 -26.58 19.20
N ALA A 124 -19.15 -26.19 20.24
CA ALA A 124 -18.98 -26.94 21.47
C ALA A 124 -19.80 -26.27 22.56
N SER A 125 -20.84 -26.97 22.98
CA SER A 125 -21.81 -26.57 23.99
C SER A 125 -21.15 -26.26 25.34
N GLY A 126 -21.53 -25.13 25.96
CA GLY A 126 -21.15 -24.83 27.34
C GLY A 126 -21.25 -23.34 27.65
N THR A 127 -22.43 -22.88 28.05
CA THR A 127 -22.71 -21.47 28.37
C THR A 127 -21.96 -21.00 29.62
N SER A 128 -21.21 -19.90 29.51
CA SER A 128 -21.31 -18.82 30.49
C SER A 128 -21.31 -17.48 29.76
N VAL A 129 -22.29 -16.66 30.11
CA VAL A 129 -22.63 -15.38 29.51
C VAL A 129 -21.53 -14.35 29.74
N ALA A 130 -20.50 -14.36 28.90
CA ALA A 130 -19.63 -13.21 28.67
C ALA A 130 -19.98 -12.63 27.29
N SER A 131 -21.09 -11.90 27.27
CA SER A 131 -21.47 -10.89 26.27
C SER A 131 -21.33 -11.27 24.79
N ALA A 132 -22.48 -11.41 24.13
CA ALA A 132 -22.65 -11.35 22.68
C ALA A 132 -22.28 -9.96 22.09
N ALA A 133 -21.18 -9.34 22.53
CA ALA A 133 -20.65 -8.07 22.04
C ALA A 133 -19.59 -8.24 20.93
N ALA A 134 -19.08 -9.44 20.67
CA ALA A 134 -17.99 -9.63 19.69
C ALA A 134 -18.46 -9.86 18.24
N VAL A 135 -19.75 -10.15 18.00
CA VAL A 135 -20.30 -10.40 16.64
C VAL A 135 -21.19 -9.28 16.11
N ALA A 136 -21.37 -8.20 16.89
CA ALA A 136 -22.13 -7.02 16.48
C ALA A 136 -21.29 -5.76 16.23
N SER A 137 -19.95 -5.79 16.34
CA SER A 137 -19.10 -4.64 15.98
C SER A 137 -18.47 -4.71 14.59
N VAL A 138 -18.71 -5.79 13.82
CA VAL A 138 -18.16 -5.94 12.46
C VAL A 138 -19.12 -5.43 11.37
N ALA A 139 -20.32 -4.97 11.74
CA ALA A 139 -21.31 -4.45 10.81
C ALA A 139 -21.70 -2.96 11.03
N SER A 140 -21.10 -2.26 12.01
CA SER A 140 -21.44 -0.85 12.31
C SER A 140 -20.25 0.12 12.27
N VAL A 141 -19.26 -0.12 11.39
CA VAL A 141 -18.33 0.94 10.96
C VAL A 141 -18.57 1.42 9.52
N ALA A 142 -19.65 0.94 8.89
CA ALA A 142 -20.03 1.34 7.53
C ALA A 142 -20.98 2.55 7.46
N SER A 143 -21.32 3.19 8.58
CA SER A 143 -22.17 4.40 8.56
C SER A 143 -21.82 5.38 9.67
N VAL A 144 -20.75 6.12 9.45
CA VAL A 144 -20.71 7.58 9.62
C VAL A 144 -19.59 8.09 8.72
N ALA A 145 -19.99 8.66 7.60
CA ALA A 145 -19.15 9.47 6.74
C ALA A 145 -18.63 10.66 7.56
N SER A 146 -17.44 10.48 8.10
CA SER A 146 -16.48 11.52 8.49
C SER A 146 -15.14 10.82 8.59
N VAL A 147 -14.63 10.36 7.44
CA VAL A 147 -13.24 9.93 7.34
C VAL A 147 -12.43 11.22 7.49
N ALA A 148 -12.09 11.57 8.72
CA ALA A 148 -10.88 12.32 8.97
C ALA A 148 -9.77 11.48 8.33
N LEU A 149 -9.35 11.91 7.15
CA LEU A 149 -8.33 11.28 6.34
C LEU A 149 -6.98 11.51 7.03
N ALA A 150 -6.83 10.88 8.19
CA ALA A 150 -5.65 11.02 9.01
C ALA A 150 -4.51 10.32 8.29
N ALA A 151 -3.41 11.06 8.11
CA ALA A 151 -2.15 10.43 7.75
C ALA A 151 -1.85 9.35 8.79
N SER A 152 -1.75 8.10 8.35
CA SER A 152 -1.48 6.97 9.22
C SER A 152 -0.02 6.58 9.09
N THR A 153 0.70 6.58 10.21
CA THR A 153 2.07 6.08 10.27
C THR A 153 2.04 4.55 10.26
N VAL A 154 2.86 3.93 9.40
CA VAL A 154 2.96 2.47 9.39
C VAL A 154 3.84 2.04 10.58
N PRO A 155 3.33 1.24 11.53
CA PRO A 155 4.00 0.98 12.80
C PRO A 155 5.35 0.29 12.62
N ALA A 156 6.29 0.62 13.51
CA ALA A 156 7.66 0.10 13.49
C ALA A 156 7.75 -1.43 13.61
N ALA A 157 6.74 -2.10 14.18
CA ALA A 157 6.71 -3.57 14.23
C ALA A 157 6.61 -4.24 12.84
N SER A 158 6.11 -3.51 11.83
CA SER A 158 6.12 -3.96 10.42
C SER A 158 7.54 -3.95 9.82
N VAL A 159 8.52 -3.32 10.50
CA VAL A 159 9.91 -3.17 10.04
C VAL A 159 10.69 -4.48 10.10
N ALA A 160 10.37 -5.37 11.04
CA ALA A 160 11.10 -6.61 11.24
C ALA A 160 11.03 -7.59 10.04
N SER A 161 10.09 -7.36 9.12
CA SER A 161 9.87 -8.14 7.90
C SER A 161 10.10 -7.35 6.60
N ILE A 162 10.63 -6.11 6.66
CA ILE A 162 10.89 -5.31 5.45
C ILE A 162 12.10 -5.87 4.71
N THR A 163 11.85 -6.47 3.56
CA THR A 163 12.89 -6.88 2.62
C THR A 163 13.19 -5.76 1.62
N PRO A 164 14.43 -5.61 1.14
CA PRO A 164 14.82 -4.54 0.22
C PRO A 164 14.10 -4.55 -1.13
N ASN A 165 13.46 -5.66 -1.47
CA ASN A 165 12.54 -5.77 -2.58
C ASN A 165 11.33 -6.61 -2.13
N PRO A 166 10.21 -5.99 -1.71
CA PRO A 166 9.03 -6.74 -1.25
C PRO A 166 8.50 -7.65 -2.36
N PRO A 167 8.52 -8.99 -2.20
CA PRO A 167 8.27 -9.94 -3.30
C PRO A 167 6.84 -9.89 -3.86
N ASN A 168 5.92 -9.30 -3.10
CA ASN A 168 4.52 -9.12 -3.42
C ASN A 168 4.17 -7.72 -3.95
N ALA A 169 5.15 -6.87 -4.24
CA ALA A 169 4.93 -5.54 -4.83
C ALA A 169 5.90 -5.26 -5.97
N ARG A 170 5.42 -4.55 -7.01
CA ARG A 170 6.24 -4.16 -8.16
C ARG A 170 5.95 -2.72 -8.57
N LEU A 171 7.01 -1.99 -8.93
CA LEU A 171 6.87 -0.70 -9.61
C LEU A 171 6.26 -0.90 -11.01
N LEU A 172 5.17 -0.20 -11.27
CA LEU A 172 4.56 -0.05 -12.60
C LEU A 172 5.08 1.20 -13.29
N VAL A 173 5.29 2.27 -12.52
CA VAL A 173 5.87 3.52 -12.97
C VAL A 173 7.03 3.86 -12.04
N ARG A 174 8.24 3.93 -12.60
CA ARG A 174 9.44 4.41 -11.90
C ARG A 174 9.33 5.92 -11.65
N LYS A 175 10.25 6.47 -10.86
CA LYS A 175 10.30 7.90 -10.53
C LYS A 175 10.10 8.78 -11.77
N THR A 176 8.98 9.50 -11.81
CA THR A 176 8.74 10.63 -12.73
C THR A 176 8.90 11.93 -11.96
N ILE A 177 9.15 13.02 -12.70
CA ILE A 177 9.28 14.37 -12.13
C ILE A 177 8.36 15.31 -12.90
N HIS A 178 7.48 16.00 -12.19
CA HIS A 178 6.58 16.99 -12.77
C HIS A 178 6.42 18.18 -11.81
N GLY A 179 6.78 19.39 -12.24
CA GLY A 179 6.61 20.60 -11.40
C GLY A 179 7.37 20.57 -10.06
N GLY A 180 8.46 19.81 -9.95
CA GLY A 180 9.20 19.64 -8.68
C GLY A 180 8.59 18.62 -7.71
N VAL A 181 7.54 17.91 -8.13
CA VAL A 181 6.98 16.74 -7.46
C VAL A 181 7.48 15.48 -8.16
N THR A 182 7.91 14.51 -7.37
CA THR A 182 8.32 13.17 -7.82
C THR A 182 7.24 12.16 -7.49
N VAL A 183 6.91 11.30 -8.45
CA VAL A 183 5.87 10.29 -8.31
C VAL A 183 6.38 8.93 -8.77
N ALA A 184 6.01 7.87 -8.07
CA ALA A 184 6.18 6.49 -8.50
C ALA A 184 4.90 5.71 -8.21
N ILE A 185 4.63 4.67 -8.99
CA ILE A 185 3.43 3.84 -8.87
C ILE A 185 3.86 2.40 -8.68
N ALA A 186 3.35 1.77 -7.62
CA ALA A 186 3.49 0.35 -7.38
C ALA A 186 2.13 -0.33 -7.32
N SER A 187 2.11 -1.62 -7.56
CA SER A 187 0.94 -2.48 -7.35
C SER A 187 1.38 -3.79 -6.73
N ILE A 188 0.44 -4.47 -6.09
CA ILE A 188 0.68 -5.83 -5.63
C ILE A 188 0.83 -6.76 -6.84
N THR A 189 1.84 -7.61 -6.82
CA THR A 189 1.89 -8.74 -7.76
C THR A 189 0.87 -9.75 -7.26
N ALA A 190 -0.21 -9.97 -8.02
CA ALA A 190 -0.98 -11.18 -7.84
C ALA A 190 -0.01 -12.35 -7.97
N GLN A 191 0.05 -13.23 -6.96
CA GLN A 191 0.89 -14.44 -7.01
C GLN A 191 0.73 -15.08 -8.39
N PRO A 192 1.81 -15.49 -9.08
CA PRO A 192 1.64 -16.41 -10.19
C PRO A 192 0.89 -17.62 -9.63
N ALA A 193 -0.22 -17.96 -10.27
CA ALA A 193 -0.97 -19.16 -9.97
C ALA A 193 0.00 -20.33 -9.82
N ARG A 194 -0.22 -21.12 -8.75
CA ARG A 194 0.49 -22.36 -8.46
C ARG A 194 0.82 -23.09 -9.76
N GLU A 195 2.07 -23.50 -9.86
CA GLU A 195 2.58 -24.47 -10.82
C GLU A 195 1.52 -25.54 -11.08
N GLN A 196 0.85 -25.44 -12.22
CA GLN A 196 -0.09 -26.43 -12.66
C GLN A 196 0.77 -27.57 -13.18
N THR A 197 1.05 -28.51 -12.28
CA THR A 197 1.61 -29.81 -12.59
C THR A 197 0.74 -30.47 -13.65
N ASN A 198 1.13 -30.35 -14.92
CA ASN A 198 0.65 -31.23 -15.97
C ASN A 198 1.76 -32.22 -16.28
N ASN A 199 1.81 -33.24 -15.44
CA ASN A 199 2.42 -34.50 -15.80
C ASN A 199 1.45 -35.26 -16.73
N ALA A 200 2.03 -35.79 -17.81
CA ALA A 200 1.52 -36.79 -18.74
C ALA A 200 0.37 -36.36 -19.69
N HIS A 201 0.66 -36.41 -21.00
CA HIS A 201 0.06 -37.43 -21.86
C HIS A 201 1.12 -38.00 -22.82
N GLN A 202 1.06 -39.32 -22.93
CA GLN A 202 1.85 -40.27 -23.69
C GLN A 202 1.36 -40.33 -25.16
N GLU A 203 2.08 -41.11 -26.00
CA GLU A 203 1.74 -41.58 -27.38
C GLU A 203 2.30 -40.71 -28.54
N GLN A 204 2.98 -41.17 -29.61
CA GLN A 204 3.35 -42.47 -30.24
C GLN A 204 4.66 -42.22 -31.06
N ASP A 205 5.66 -43.09 -31.06
CA ASP A 205 5.94 -44.19 -32.02
C ASP A 205 5.96 -43.83 -33.55
N LEU A 206 6.95 -44.40 -34.25
CA LEU A 206 7.28 -44.41 -35.69
C LEU A 206 7.96 -43.19 -36.38
N SER A 207 9.29 -43.25 -36.57
CA SER A 207 9.94 -43.70 -37.83
C SER A 207 11.47 -43.71 -37.69
#